data_AF-A0AAV8QXY9-F1
#
_entry.id   AF-A0AAV8QXY9-F1
#
_cell.length_a   1.000
_cell.length_b   1.000
_cell.length_c   1.000
_cell.angle_alpha   90.00
_cell.angle_beta   90.00
_cell.angle_gamma   90.00
#
_symmetry.space_group_name_H-M   'P 1'
#
loop_
_entity.id
_entity.type
_entity.pdbx_description
1 polymer ?
#
loop_
_entity_poly.entity_id
_entity_poly.type
_entity_poly.pdbx_seq_one_letter_code
_entity_poly.pdbx_strand_id
1 'polypeptide(L)'
;MASYALVGSFAALVAVLLLASPATAKLTTLYYQKTCPNVEKIVSDVVTTKQISTPTTAAASLRLFFHDCFVGGCDASVLVSSNAFNRAERDADDNVSLPGDGFDAIVRAKIALELQCPGVVSCADVLALATRELVLMLGGPFYRVRLGRKDALTSTTEYGPL
;
A
#
# COMPACT_ATOMS: atom_id res chain seq x y z
N MET A 1 -11.99 51.13 12.29
CA MET A 1 -10.73 50.48 12.71
C MET A 1 -10.85 48.95 12.71
N ALA A 2 -11.92 48.37 13.27
CA ALA A 2 -12.15 46.91 13.26
C ALA A 2 -12.23 46.26 11.86
N SER A 3 -12.83 46.93 10.86
CA SER A 3 -12.92 46.39 9.48
C SER A 3 -11.58 46.23 8.77
N TYR A 4 -10.62 47.14 9.00
CA TYR A 4 -9.29 47.06 8.38
C TYR A 4 -8.43 45.94 9.00
N ALA A 5 -8.64 45.64 10.29
CA ALA A 5 -7.97 44.54 10.98
C ALA A 5 -8.47 43.16 10.49
N LEU A 6 -9.77 43.02 10.24
CA LEU A 6 -10.36 41.81 9.65
C LEU A 6 -9.87 41.56 8.22
N VAL A 7 -9.81 42.60 7.39
CA VAL A 7 -9.28 42.51 6.02
C VAL A 7 -7.79 42.14 6.01
N GLY A 8 -6.99 42.74 6.92
CA GLY A 8 -5.57 42.42 7.07
C GLY A 8 -5.32 40.97 7.52
N SER A 9 -6.14 40.46 8.44
CA SER A 9 -6.03 39.07 8.93
C SER A 9 -6.42 38.06 7.86
N PHE A 10 -7.46 38.33 7.08
CA PHE A 10 -7.88 37.47 5.97
C PHE A 10 -6.83 37.45 4.83
N ALA A 11 -6.27 38.61 4.48
CA ALA A 11 -5.19 38.71 3.49
C ALA A 11 -3.92 37.97 3.94
N ALA A 12 -3.57 38.03 5.22
CA ALA A 12 -2.45 37.28 5.78
C ALA A 12 -2.69 35.76 5.74
N LEU A 13 -3.91 35.30 6.04
CA LEU A 13 -4.26 33.88 6.00
C LEU A 13 -4.20 33.32 4.57
N VAL A 14 -4.71 34.08 3.59
CA VAL A 14 -4.65 33.72 2.16
C VAL A 14 -3.20 33.71 1.66
N ALA A 15 -2.36 34.67 2.08
CA ALA A 15 -0.94 34.67 1.75
C ALA A 15 -0.18 33.46 2.32
N VAL A 16 -0.51 33.02 3.54
CA VAL A 16 0.07 31.80 4.16
C VAL A 16 -0.37 30.53 3.42
N LEU A 17 -1.63 30.45 2.98
CA LEU A 17 -2.14 29.34 2.17
C LEU A 17 -1.49 29.27 0.78
N LEU A 18 -1.16 30.42 0.18
CA LEU A 18 -0.45 30.51 -1.10
C LEU A 18 1.04 30.15 -1.01
N LEU A 19 1.63 30.20 0.20
CA LEU A 19 3.01 29.79 0.48
C LEU A 19 3.13 28.29 0.82
N ALA A 20 2.00 27.59 0.99
CA ALA A 20 2.00 26.15 1.22
C ALA A 20 2.31 25.43 -0.10
N SER A 21 3.55 24.95 -0.26
CA SER A 21 3.91 24.06 -1.36
C SER A 21 3.02 22.81 -1.33
N PRO A 22 2.50 22.32 -2.48
CA PRO A 22 1.83 21.04 -2.52
C PRO A 22 2.81 19.97 -2.05
N ALA A 23 2.50 19.32 -0.93
CA ALA A 23 3.32 18.24 -0.41
C ALA A 23 3.19 17.04 -1.35
N THR A 24 4.13 16.89 -2.28
CA THR A 24 4.25 15.66 -3.04
C THR A 24 4.75 14.58 -2.09
N ALA A 25 3.90 13.62 -1.71
CA ALA A 25 4.34 12.47 -0.93
C ALA A 25 5.31 11.64 -1.77
N LYS A 26 6.61 11.93 -1.65
CA LYS A 26 7.66 11.26 -2.41
C LYS A 26 8.01 9.95 -1.72
N LEU A 27 7.84 8.84 -2.42
CA LEU A 27 8.25 7.53 -1.92
C LEU A 27 9.77 7.49 -1.70
N THR A 28 10.21 6.86 -0.61
CA THR A 28 11.64 6.77 -0.24
C THR A 28 12.01 5.36 0.21
N THR A 29 13.27 4.96 0.06
CA THR A 29 13.75 3.64 0.52
C THR A 29 13.96 3.57 2.03
N LEU A 30 13.76 4.68 2.76
CA LEU A 30 14.01 4.80 4.21
C LEU A 30 12.75 5.22 4.97
N TYR A 31 11.57 5.10 4.36
CA TYR A 31 10.32 5.65 4.88
C TYR A 31 10.00 5.18 6.32
N TYR A 32 10.20 3.89 6.60
CA TYR A 32 9.93 3.30 7.92
C TYR A 32 11.17 3.19 8.82
N GLN A 33 12.32 3.75 8.44
CA GLN A 33 13.59 3.56 9.16
C GLN A 33 13.49 3.95 10.66
N LYS A 34 12.68 4.95 10.99
CA LYS A 34 12.48 5.42 12.37
C LYS A 34 11.27 4.80 13.07
N THR A 35 10.23 4.44 12.31
CA THR A 35 8.93 4.05 12.86
C THR A 35 8.73 2.53 12.91
N CYS A 36 9.32 1.79 11.97
CA CYS A 36 9.34 0.33 11.95
C CYS A 36 10.66 -0.17 11.31
N PRO A 37 11.80 -0.08 12.04
CA PRO A 37 13.13 -0.32 11.46
C PRO A 37 13.33 -1.75 10.94
N ASN A 38 12.57 -2.72 11.46
CA ASN A 38 12.66 -4.13 11.08
C ASN A 38 11.65 -4.54 9.98
N VAL A 39 10.97 -3.58 9.33
CA VAL A 39 9.88 -3.87 8.39
C VAL A 39 10.29 -4.86 7.28
N GLU A 40 11.42 -4.64 6.62
CA GLU A 40 11.87 -5.52 5.52
C GLU A 40 12.18 -6.93 6.03
N LYS A 41 12.82 -7.04 7.20
CA LYS A 41 13.14 -8.33 7.80
C LYS A 41 11.88 -9.11 8.19
N ILE A 42 10.92 -8.46 8.85
CA ILE A 42 9.66 -9.10 9.27
C ILE A 42 8.90 -9.63 8.05
N VAL A 43 8.79 -8.82 7.00
CA VAL A 43 8.13 -9.24 5.76
C VAL A 43 8.88 -10.42 5.12
N SER A 44 10.20 -10.33 4.99
CA SER A 44 11.05 -11.38 4.41
C SER A 44 10.90 -12.71 5.15
N ASP A 45 10.96 -12.73 6.48
CA ASP A 45 10.84 -13.95 7.30
C ASP A 45 9.47 -14.64 7.10
N VAL A 46 8.39 -13.84 7.08
CA VAL A 46 7.01 -14.35 6.91
C VAL A 46 6.80 -14.93 5.52
N VAL A 47 7.14 -14.18 4.47
CA VAL A 47 6.89 -14.63 3.09
C VAL A 47 7.81 -15.77 2.70
N THR A 48 9.02 -15.83 3.28
CA THR A 48 9.93 -16.98 3.12
C THR A 48 9.30 -18.25 3.63
N THR A 49 8.77 -18.21 4.85
CA THR A 49 8.10 -19.37 5.45
C THR A 49 6.87 -19.79 4.65
N LYS A 50 6.06 -18.82 4.20
CA LYS A 50 4.88 -19.10 3.36
C LYS A 50 5.27 -19.70 2.01
N GLN A 51 6.30 -19.18 1.34
CA GLN A 51 6.77 -19.69 0.05
C GLN A 51 7.32 -21.11 0.14
N ILE A 52 8.05 -21.44 1.21
CA ILE A 52 8.54 -22.80 1.45
C ILE A 52 7.36 -23.77 1.64
N SER A 53 6.32 -23.36 2.36
CA SER A 53 5.12 -24.17 2.57
C SER A 53 4.23 -24.26 1.33
N THR A 54 4.25 -23.25 0.46
CA THR A 54 3.34 -23.14 -0.69
C THR A 54 4.07 -22.47 -1.86
N PRO A 55 4.70 -23.26 -2.76
CA PRO A 55 5.58 -22.75 -3.81
C PRO A 55 4.92 -21.80 -4.83
N THR A 56 3.59 -21.81 -4.93
CA THR A 56 2.80 -20.92 -5.79
C THR A 56 2.71 -19.49 -5.27
N THR A 57 3.08 -19.23 -4.01
CA THR A 57 2.89 -17.93 -3.35
C THR A 57 3.59 -16.79 -4.09
N ALA A 58 4.83 -16.99 -4.54
CA ALA A 58 5.59 -15.95 -5.23
C ALA A 58 4.92 -15.49 -6.53
N ALA A 59 4.46 -16.43 -7.36
CA ALA A 59 3.73 -16.11 -8.58
C ALA A 59 2.38 -15.44 -8.28
N ALA A 60 1.67 -15.91 -7.24
CA ALA A 60 0.40 -15.33 -6.80
C ALA A 60 0.57 -13.88 -6.32
N SER A 61 1.55 -13.60 -5.47
CA SER A 61 1.83 -12.26 -4.95
C SER A 61 2.30 -11.30 -6.04
N LEU A 62 3.12 -11.76 -6.98
CA LEU A 62 3.55 -10.94 -8.12
C LEU A 62 2.36 -10.52 -8.99
N ARG A 63 1.46 -11.45 -9.30
CA ARG A 63 0.24 -11.14 -10.05
C ARG A 63 -0.67 -10.21 -9.24
N LEU A 64 -0.84 -10.46 -7.95
CA LEU A 64 -1.64 -9.61 -7.06
C LEU A 64 -1.11 -8.16 -7.02
N PHE A 65 0.21 -7.97 -6.91
CA PHE A 65 0.83 -6.65 -6.94
C PHE A 65 0.66 -5.94 -8.29
N PHE A 66 0.74 -6.68 -9.39
CA PHE A 66 0.45 -6.13 -10.71
C PHE A 66 -1.01 -5.64 -10.81
N HIS A 67 -1.97 -6.46 -10.37
CA HIS A 67 -3.39 -6.10 -10.43
C HIS A 67 -3.71 -4.87 -9.57
N ASP A 68 -3.18 -4.80 -8.34
CA ASP A 68 -3.30 -3.61 -7.47
C ASP A 68 -2.80 -2.35 -8.18
N CYS A 69 -1.59 -2.41 -8.74
CA CYS A 69 -0.99 -1.23 -9.37
C CYS A 69 -1.64 -0.81 -10.70
N PHE A 70 -2.34 -1.70 -11.38
CA PHE A 70 -2.90 -1.43 -12.71
C PHE A 70 -4.21 -0.64 -12.65
N VAL A 71 -4.97 -0.81 -11.57
CA VAL A 71 -6.32 -0.23 -11.43
C VAL A 71 -6.35 0.69 -10.21
N GLY A 72 -6.49 2.00 -10.41
CA GLY A 72 -6.45 2.98 -9.30
C GLY A 72 -5.05 3.29 -8.74
N GLY A 73 -4.08 2.41 -8.97
CA GLY A 73 -2.69 2.56 -8.57
C GLY A 73 -2.33 1.69 -7.38
N CYS A 74 -1.05 1.64 -7.00
CA CYS A 74 -0.58 0.75 -5.93
C CYS A 74 -1.05 1.22 -4.55
N ASP A 75 -2.29 0.91 -4.18
CA ASP A 75 -2.99 1.45 -3.02
C ASP A 75 -3.71 0.37 -2.19
N ALA A 76 -3.46 -0.92 -2.45
CA ALA A 76 -4.06 -2.04 -1.74
C ALA A 76 -5.59 -2.14 -1.83
N SER A 77 -6.24 -1.42 -2.75
CA SER A 77 -7.70 -1.51 -2.96
C SER A 77 -8.14 -2.94 -3.32
N VAL A 78 -7.29 -3.71 -4.02
CA VAL A 78 -7.58 -5.12 -4.38
C VAL A 78 -7.63 -6.05 -3.16
N LEU A 79 -7.03 -5.67 -2.03
CA LEU A 79 -7.01 -6.50 -0.81
C LEU A 79 -8.33 -6.43 -0.03
N VAL A 80 -9.18 -5.45 -0.32
CA VAL A 80 -10.47 -5.25 0.36
C VAL A 80 -11.48 -6.29 -0.12
N SER A 81 -12.15 -6.96 0.82
CA SER A 81 -13.25 -7.88 0.52
C SER A 81 -14.56 -7.14 0.35
N SER A 82 -15.43 -7.63 -0.54
CA SER A 82 -16.81 -7.14 -0.65
C SER A 82 -17.57 -7.26 0.67
N ASN A 83 -18.57 -6.40 0.84
CA ASN A 83 -19.52 -6.46 1.93
C ASN A 83 -20.96 -6.27 1.40
N ALA A 84 -21.95 -6.25 2.30
CA ALA A 84 -23.36 -6.16 1.90
C ALA A 84 -23.74 -4.90 1.11
N PHE A 85 -22.92 -3.84 1.16
CA PHE A 85 -23.20 -2.54 0.55
C PHE A 85 -22.24 -2.17 -0.57
N ASN A 86 -21.16 -2.93 -0.78
CA ASN A 86 -20.11 -2.61 -1.74
C ASN A 86 -19.48 -3.87 -2.32
N ARG A 87 -19.45 -3.97 -3.66
CA ARG A 87 -18.67 -4.98 -4.39
C ARG A 87 -17.25 -4.44 -4.61
N ALA A 88 -16.29 -5.03 -3.90
CA ALA A 88 -14.89 -4.63 -3.94
C ALA A 88 -14.20 -5.05 -5.24
N GLU A 89 -13.13 -4.33 -5.58
CA GLU A 89 -12.28 -4.60 -6.75
C GLU A 89 -11.81 -6.07 -6.81
N ARG A 90 -11.57 -6.67 -5.64
CA ARG A 90 -11.19 -8.08 -5.50
C ARG A 90 -12.12 -9.04 -6.25
N ASP A 91 -13.41 -8.73 -6.29
CA ASP A 91 -14.43 -9.57 -6.90
C ASP A 91 -14.75 -9.16 -8.33
N ALA A 92 -13.99 -8.23 -8.93
CA ALA A 92 -14.09 -7.90 -10.35
C ALA A 92 -13.76 -9.12 -11.23
N ASP A 93 -14.31 -9.14 -12.44
CA ASP A 93 -14.20 -10.29 -13.34
C ASP A 93 -12.74 -10.61 -13.70
N ASP A 94 -11.89 -9.57 -13.82
CA ASP A 94 -10.45 -9.73 -14.06
C ASP A 94 -9.69 -10.25 -12.82
N ASN A 95 -10.23 -10.02 -11.61
CA ASN A 95 -9.60 -10.30 -10.33
C ASN A 95 -10.07 -11.60 -9.68
N VAL A 96 -11.21 -12.17 -10.10
CA VAL A 96 -11.76 -13.42 -9.55
C VAL A 96 -10.80 -14.61 -9.65
N SER A 97 -9.87 -14.56 -10.61
CA SER A 97 -8.85 -15.58 -10.85
C SER A 97 -7.55 -15.36 -10.05
N LEU A 98 -7.47 -14.34 -9.21
CA LEU A 98 -6.31 -14.07 -8.36
C LEU A 98 -6.16 -15.17 -7.29
N PRO A 99 -4.98 -15.80 -7.16
CA PRO A 99 -4.82 -16.90 -6.21
C PRO A 99 -4.87 -16.43 -4.75
N GLY A 100 -5.60 -17.17 -3.90
CA GLY A 100 -5.74 -16.89 -2.47
C GLY A 100 -4.42 -16.83 -1.69
N ASP A 101 -3.39 -17.56 -2.13
CA ASP A 101 -2.08 -17.59 -1.46
C ASP A 101 -1.37 -16.24 -1.44
N GLY A 102 -1.57 -15.42 -2.47
CA GLY A 102 -1.02 -14.05 -2.51
C GLY A 102 -1.63 -13.21 -1.39
N PHE A 103 -2.96 -13.24 -1.25
CA PHE A 103 -3.67 -12.54 -0.18
C PHE A 103 -3.24 -13.05 1.21
N ASP A 104 -3.16 -14.37 1.40
CA ASP A 104 -2.73 -14.98 2.67
C ASP A 104 -1.32 -14.54 3.06
N ALA A 105 -0.38 -14.47 2.11
CA ALA A 105 0.98 -13.98 2.37
C ALA A 105 0.99 -12.54 2.86
N ILE A 106 0.22 -11.64 2.23
CA ILE A 106 0.14 -10.23 2.62
C ILE A 106 -0.52 -10.07 3.99
N VAL A 107 -1.62 -10.79 4.24
CA VAL A 107 -2.33 -10.76 5.53
C VAL A 107 -1.42 -11.23 6.66
N ARG A 108 -0.68 -12.33 6.49
CA ARG A 108 0.28 -12.81 7.51
C ARG A 108 1.38 -11.81 7.78
N ALA A 109 1.95 -11.21 6.74
CA ALA A 109 2.99 -10.21 6.88
C ALA A 109 2.47 -8.96 7.59
N LYS A 110 1.25 -8.50 7.24
CA LYS A 110 0.58 -7.38 7.90
C LYS A 110 0.30 -7.66 9.37
N ILE A 111 -0.20 -8.84 9.73
CA ILE A 111 -0.41 -9.23 11.14
C ILE A 111 0.91 -9.19 11.92
N ALA A 112 1.98 -9.77 11.36
CA ALA A 112 3.30 -9.76 12.02
C ALA A 112 3.83 -8.33 12.23
N LEU A 113 3.59 -7.44 11.27
CA LEU A 113 3.96 -6.03 11.38
C LEU A 113 3.10 -5.29 12.41
N GLU A 114 1.79 -5.51 12.45
CA GLU A 114 0.90 -4.87 13.44
C GLU A 114 1.25 -5.27 14.87
N LEU A 115 1.78 -6.48 15.09
CA LEU A 115 2.30 -6.90 16.40
C LEU A 115 3.57 -6.15 16.81
N GLN A 116 4.34 -5.63 15.86
CA GLN A 116 5.65 -4.99 16.11
C GLN A 116 5.58 -3.46 16.04
N CYS A 117 4.79 -2.93 15.11
CA CYS A 117 4.64 -1.50 14.83
C CYS A 117 3.19 -1.19 14.44
N PRO A 118 2.25 -1.13 15.43
CA PRO A 118 0.82 -1.00 15.19
C PRO A 118 0.47 0.26 14.40
N GLY A 119 -0.34 0.12 13.35
CA GLY A 119 -0.86 1.23 12.54
C GLY A 119 0.21 1.99 11.73
N VAL A 120 1.43 1.45 11.59
CA VAL A 120 2.54 2.15 10.95
C VAL A 120 2.63 1.85 9.45
N VAL A 121 2.67 0.57 9.07
CA VAL A 121 3.01 0.13 7.71
C VAL A 121 1.73 -0.08 6.90
N SER A 122 1.59 0.58 5.75
CA SER A 122 0.43 0.41 4.87
C SER A 122 0.39 -0.97 4.21
N CYS A 123 -0.80 -1.50 3.93
CA CYS A 123 -0.99 -2.74 3.19
C CYS A 123 -0.37 -2.67 1.79
N ALA A 124 -0.43 -1.51 1.13
CA ALA A 124 0.20 -1.27 -0.18
C ALA A 124 1.73 -1.45 -0.13
N ASP A 125 2.39 -0.97 0.92
CA ASP A 125 3.84 -1.19 1.10
C ASP A 125 4.15 -2.62 1.53
N VAL A 126 3.28 -3.29 2.31
CA VAL A 126 3.44 -4.72 2.60
C VAL A 126 3.40 -5.54 1.31
N LEU A 127 2.44 -5.27 0.42
CA LEU A 127 2.31 -5.96 -0.87
C LEU A 127 3.57 -5.75 -1.74
N ALA A 128 4.07 -4.53 -1.82
CA ALA A 128 5.28 -4.22 -2.58
C ALA A 128 6.54 -4.91 -2.01
N LEU A 129 6.72 -4.88 -0.68
CA LEU A 129 7.86 -5.54 -0.02
C LEU A 129 7.78 -7.06 -0.15
N ALA A 130 6.63 -7.65 0.16
CA ALA A 130 6.40 -9.08 0.08
C ALA A 130 6.69 -9.61 -1.33
N THR A 131 6.21 -8.91 -2.35
CA THR A 131 6.44 -9.28 -3.75
C THR A 131 7.92 -9.22 -4.10
N ARG A 132 8.65 -8.18 -3.68
CA ARG A 132 10.11 -8.08 -3.92
C ARG A 132 10.86 -9.22 -3.25
N GLU A 133 10.56 -9.54 -2.00
CA GLU A 133 11.18 -10.66 -1.27
C GLU A 133 10.92 -12.00 -1.96
N LEU A 134 9.66 -12.25 -2.35
CA LEU A 134 9.29 -13.48 -3.05
C LEU A 134 9.98 -13.62 -4.41
N VAL A 135 10.11 -12.53 -5.17
CA VAL A 135 10.85 -12.52 -6.44
C VAL A 135 12.34 -12.80 -6.21
N LEU A 136 12.93 -12.19 -5.17
CA LEU A 136 14.33 -12.44 -4.79
C LEU A 136 14.56 -13.91 -4.45
N MET A 137 13.67 -14.53 -3.68
CA MET A 137 13.75 -15.95 -3.32
C MET A 137 13.74 -16.89 -4.53
N LEU A 138 13.08 -16.51 -5.61
CA LEU A 138 13.03 -17.28 -6.86
C LEU A 138 14.23 -17.02 -7.80
N GLY A 139 15.27 -16.33 -7.32
CA GLY A 139 16.44 -15.98 -8.12
C GLY A 139 16.30 -14.70 -8.93
N GLY A 140 15.28 -13.89 -8.65
CA GLY A 140 15.13 -12.56 -9.23
C GLY A 140 16.13 -11.53 -8.68
N PRO A 141 16.22 -10.34 -9.30
CA PRO A 141 17.16 -9.32 -8.89
C PRO A 141 16.73 -8.64 -7.57
N PHE A 142 17.72 -8.30 -6.75
CA PHE A 142 17.48 -7.40 -5.61
C PHE A 142 17.36 -5.95 -6.10
N TYR A 143 16.30 -5.28 -5.66
CA TYR A 143 16.13 -3.84 -5.80
C TYR A 143 15.55 -3.25 -4.53
N ARG A 144 15.89 -1.98 -4.25
CA ARG A 144 15.32 -1.26 -3.10
C ARG A 144 13.91 -0.79 -3.45
N VAL A 145 12.93 -1.23 -2.66
CA VAL A 145 11.55 -0.77 -2.80
C VAL A 145 11.45 0.65 -2.24
N ARG A 146 10.87 1.58 -3.01
CA ARG A 146 10.47 2.88 -2.47
C ARG A 146 9.15 2.73 -1.75
N LEU A 147 9.10 3.19 -0.51
CA LEU A 147 8.00 3.01 0.44
C LEU A 147 7.37 4.35 0.79
N GLY A 148 6.20 4.29 1.41
CA GLY A 148 5.35 5.42 1.78
C GLY A 148 4.01 5.45 1.06
N ARG A 149 3.60 4.34 0.41
CA ARG A 149 2.26 4.22 -0.18
C ARG A 149 1.20 4.29 0.91
N LYS A 150 0.00 4.71 0.55
CA LYS A 150 -1.16 4.76 1.46
C LYS A 150 -2.23 3.84 0.93
N ASP A 151 -2.99 3.27 1.86
CA ASP A 151 -4.07 2.35 1.53
C ASP A 151 -5.29 3.15 1.06
N ALA A 152 -5.96 2.66 0.01
CA ALA A 152 -7.17 3.25 -0.52
C ALA A 152 -8.30 3.19 0.51
N LEU A 153 -9.16 4.22 0.48
CA LEU A 153 -10.39 4.27 1.27
C LEU A 153 -11.59 3.69 0.51
N THR A 154 -11.39 3.34 -0.76
CA THR A 154 -12.42 2.84 -1.67
C THR A 154 -11.87 1.67 -2.45
N SER A 155 -12.69 0.63 -2.63
CA SER A 155 -12.41 -0.50 -3.51
C SER A 155 -13.72 -0.84 -4.20
N THR A 156 -13.77 -0.75 -5.52
CA THR A 156 -15.00 -0.90 -6.30
C THR A 156 -14.72 -1.63 -7.60
N THR A 157 -15.68 -2.41 -8.08
CA THR A 157 -15.60 -3.00 -9.42
C THR A 157 -15.95 -2.02 -10.54
N GLU A 158 -16.56 -0.87 -10.21
CA GLU A 158 -16.87 0.19 -11.17
C GLU A 158 -15.79 1.26 -11.13
N TYR A 159 -14.76 1.12 -11.98
CA TYR A 159 -13.90 2.25 -12.30
C TYR A 159 -14.66 3.13 -13.29
N GLY A 160 -14.88 4.40 -12.90
CA GLY A 160 -15.42 5.41 -13.81
C GLY A 160 -14.57 5.51 -15.09
N PRO A 161 -15.14 6.01 -16.20
CA PRO A 161 -14.46 5.98 -17.50
C PRO A 161 -13.10 6.68 -17.42
N LEU A 162 -12.07 5.98 -17.92
CA LEU A 162 -10.73 6.51 -18.16
C LEU A 162 -10.75 7.66 -19.18
#